data_AF-A0A1X1K7G5-F1
#
_entry.id   AF-A0A1X1K7G5-F1
#
_cell.length_a   1.000
_cell.length_b   1.000
_cell.length_c   1.000
_cell.angle_alpha   90.00
_cell.angle_beta   90.00
_cell.angle_gamma   90.00
#
_symmetry.space_group_name_H-M   'P 1'
#
loop_
_entity.id
_entity.type
_entity.pdbx_description
1 polymer ?
#
loop_
_entity_poly.entity_id
_entity_poly.type
_entity_poly.pdbx_seq_one_letter_code
_entity_poly.pdbx_strand_id
1 'polypeptide(L)'
;MLESKKTTRYVFYVYLMLLTWGILFKFETNPEFIAFFLAPRYINWIPFSEPLIVDGKIVFAEMLFNLISFIPLGVCFPLIKTNSSSLKIVGTGFLISLLFECLQYILAIGITDITDLTLNTLGVCVGLLIYQIFIRVFKSQTRKWVNILGMLSLGFAYLVLLLLHLIGV
;
A
#
# COMPACT_ATOMS: atom_id res chain seq x y z
N MET A 1 13.23 22.34 5.40
CA MET A 1 13.42 20.87 5.32
C MET A 1 12.15 20.14 4.88
N LEU A 2 11.01 20.38 5.55
CA LEU A 2 9.71 19.71 5.29
C LEU A 2 9.11 19.93 3.89
N GLU A 3 9.51 20.98 3.18
CA GLU A 3 9.08 21.25 1.80
C GLU A 3 10.05 20.69 0.74
N SER A 4 11.03 19.89 1.14
CA SER A 4 12.02 19.38 0.19
C SER A 4 11.49 18.18 -0.59
N LYS A 5 11.84 18.13 -1.89
CA LYS A 5 11.67 16.94 -2.72
C LYS A 5 12.42 15.73 -2.18
N LYS A 6 13.55 15.96 -1.49
CA LYS A 6 14.32 14.88 -0.83
C LYS A 6 13.50 14.23 0.29
N THR A 7 12.79 15.02 1.09
CA THR A 7 11.91 14.52 2.15
C THR A 7 10.75 13.72 1.58
N THR A 8 10.12 14.18 0.50
CA THR A 8 9.06 13.41 -0.17
C THR A 8 9.57 12.06 -0.67
N ARG A 9 10.78 12.01 -1.24
CA ARG A 9 11.42 10.75 -1.65
C ARG A 9 11.66 9.82 -0.47
N TYR A 10 12.18 10.35 0.64
CA TYR A 10 12.39 9.54 1.85
C TYR A 10 11.08 8.93 2.37
N VAL A 11 10.06 9.76 2.57
CA VAL A 11 8.71 9.31 3.00
C VAL A 11 8.20 8.24 2.05
N PHE A 12 8.31 8.45 0.75
CA PHE A 12 7.83 7.50 -0.26
C PHE A 12 8.60 6.17 -0.26
N TYR A 13 9.92 6.17 -0.09
CA TYR A 13 10.69 4.92 -0.07
C TYR A 13 10.44 4.12 1.20
N VAL A 14 10.36 4.77 2.36
CA VAL A 14 9.98 4.08 3.62
C VAL A 14 8.56 3.54 3.53
N TYR A 15 7.63 4.32 2.96
CA TYR A 15 6.29 3.84 2.64
C TYR A 15 6.32 2.60 1.73
N LEU A 16 7.10 2.60 0.65
CA LEU A 16 7.18 1.45 -0.25
C LEU A 16 7.75 0.20 0.44
N MET A 17 8.69 0.36 1.36
CA MET A 17 9.18 -0.75 2.19
C MET A 17 8.06 -1.30 3.08
N LEU A 18 7.31 -0.44 3.77
CA LEU A 18 6.18 -0.85 4.59
C LEU A 18 5.05 -1.48 3.76
N LEU A 19 4.76 -0.93 2.58
CA LEU A 19 3.78 -1.50 1.65
C LEU A 19 4.19 -2.91 1.22
N THR A 20 5.46 -3.07 0.82
CA THR A 20 5.98 -4.39 0.42
C THR A 20 5.88 -5.38 1.56
N TRP A 21 6.25 -4.96 2.78
CA TRP A 21 6.15 -5.80 3.97
C TRP A 21 4.70 -6.15 4.32
N GLY A 22 3.79 -5.19 4.26
CA GLY A 22 2.37 -5.37 4.56
C GLY A 22 1.66 -6.29 3.56
N ILE A 23 1.92 -6.13 2.27
CA ILE A 23 1.25 -6.94 1.23
C ILE A 23 1.84 -8.36 1.16
N LEU A 24 3.17 -8.50 1.19
CA LEU A 24 3.79 -9.82 1.04
C LEU A 24 3.78 -10.63 2.34
N PHE A 25 3.99 -9.97 3.48
CA PHE A 25 4.21 -10.64 4.77
C PHE A 25 3.19 -10.27 5.84
N LYS A 26 2.12 -9.53 5.49
CA LYS A 26 1.01 -9.17 6.41
C LYS A 26 1.47 -8.51 7.72
N PHE A 27 2.59 -7.79 7.71
CA PHE A 27 3.21 -7.22 8.90
C PHE A 27 3.66 -8.21 9.98
N GLU A 28 3.84 -9.48 9.62
CA GLU A 28 4.42 -10.49 10.52
C GLU A 28 5.75 -9.99 11.11
N THR A 29 5.84 -9.94 12.43
CA THR A 29 7.01 -9.42 13.14
C THR A 29 7.97 -10.54 13.54
N ASN A 30 7.49 -11.78 13.57
CA ASN A 30 8.29 -12.95 13.85
C ASN A 30 8.62 -13.73 12.55
N PRO A 31 9.89 -13.75 12.11
CA PRO A 31 10.30 -14.45 10.89
C PRO A 31 9.93 -15.93 10.84
N GLU A 32 9.77 -16.60 11.99
CA GLU A 32 9.41 -18.02 12.05
C GLU A 32 7.99 -18.29 11.51
N PHE A 33 7.09 -17.31 11.56
CA PHE A 33 5.72 -17.45 11.02
C PHE A 33 5.62 -17.12 9.53
N ILE A 34 6.69 -16.61 8.91
CA ILE A 34 6.72 -16.38 7.46
C ILE A 34 6.98 -17.70 6.73
N ALA A 35 5.88 -18.37 6.37
CA ALA A 35 5.87 -19.66 5.70
C ALA A 35 6.07 -19.53 4.18
N PHE A 36 7.31 -19.71 3.71
CA PHE A 36 7.61 -19.80 2.28
C PHE A 36 7.31 -21.19 1.72
N PHE A 37 6.73 -21.24 0.52
CA PHE A 37 6.46 -22.47 -0.23
C PHE A 37 5.47 -23.45 0.41
N LEU A 38 4.69 -23.00 1.39
CA LEU A 38 3.69 -23.82 2.08
C LEU A 38 2.25 -23.51 1.66
N ALA A 39 1.96 -22.29 1.18
CA ALA A 39 0.61 -21.95 0.73
C ALA A 39 0.29 -22.60 -0.63
N PRO A 40 -0.98 -22.95 -0.90
CA PRO A 40 -1.38 -23.44 -2.21
C PRO A 40 -1.15 -22.35 -3.26
N ARG A 41 -0.59 -22.74 -4.40
CA ARG A 41 -0.43 -21.87 -5.58
C ARG A 41 -1.76 -21.76 -6.31
N TYR A 42 -2.63 -20.90 -5.79
CA TYR A 42 -3.97 -20.67 -6.29
C TYR A 42 -4.11 -19.22 -6.76
N ILE A 43 -4.88 -19.03 -7.83
CA ILE A 43 -5.18 -17.73 -8.41
C ILE A 43 -6.69 -17.56 -8.47
N ASN A 44 -7.21 -16.59 -7.73
CA ASN A 44 -8.58 -16.15 -7.84
C ASN A 44 -8.74 -15.15 -8.99
N TRP A 45 -9.32 -15.61 -10.09
CA TRP A 45 -9.55 -14.81 -11.30
C TRP A 45 -10.86 -14.02 -11.29
N ILE A 46 -11.76 -14.29 -10.32
CA ILE A 46 -13.08 -13.67 -10.29
C ILE A 46 -13.06 -12.55 -9.24
N PRO A 47 -13.21 -11.27 -9.62
CA PRO A 47 -13.21 -10.19 -8.64
C PRO A 47 -14.34 -10.38 -7.63
N PHE A 48 -14.02 -10.20 -6.35
CA PHE A 48 -14.95 -10.23 -5.22
C PHE A 48 -15.63 -11.59 -4.96
N SER A 49 -15.09 -12.69 -5.50
CA SER A 49 -15.66 -14.04 -5.34
C SER A 49 -15.29 -14.72 -4.02
N GLU A 50 -14.13 -14.39 -3.46
CA GLU A 50 -13.56 -15.05 -2.27
C GLU A 50 -13.26 -14.06 -1.15
N PRO A 51 -14.28 -13.34 -0.64
CA PRO A 51 -14.06 -12.49 0.52
C PRO A 51 -13.69 -13.35 1.73
N LEU A 52 -12.83 -12.81 2.61
CA LEU A 52 -12.62 -13.41 3.92
C LEU A 52 -13.95 -13.40 4.69
N ILE A 53 -14.34 -14.56 5.22
CA ILE A 53 -15.55 -14.71 6.02
C ILE A 53 -15.16 -15.19 7.42
N VAL A 54 -15.52 -14.41 8.44
CA VAL A 54 -15.35 -14.75 9.86
C VAL A 54 -16.71 -14.66 10.53
N ASP A 55 -17.12 -15.71 11.24
CA ASP A 55 -18.43 -15.83 11.89
C ASP A 55 -19.63 -15.57 10.95
N GLY A 56 -19.51 -16.02 9.70
CA GLY A 56 -20.55 -15.85 8.67
C GLY A 56 -20.67 -14.42 8.13
N LYS A 57 -19.74 -13.52 8.47
CA LYS A 57 -19.71 -12.13 7.98
C LYS A 57 -18.49 -11.88 7.12
N ILE A 58 -18.69 -11.13 6.04
CA ILE A 58 -17.61 -10.66 5.18
C ILE A 58 -16.73 -9.69 5.96
N VAL A 59 -15.43 -9.93 5.95
CA VAL A 59 -14.41 -9.08 6.54
C VAL A 59 -13.92 -8.09 5.47
N PHE A 60 -14.62 -6.96 5.35
CA PHE A 60 -14.24 -5.89 4.42
C PHE A 60 -12.92 -5.20 4.77
N ALA A 61 -12.36 -5.46 5.96
CA ALA A 61 -11.15 -4.81 6.44
C ALA A 61 -9.94 -5.09 5.54
N GLU A 62 -9.79 -6.32 5.02
CA GLU A 62 -8.68 -6.69 4.13
C GLU A 62 -8.76 -5.96 2.79
N MET A 63 -9.94 -5.95 2.19
CA MET A 63 -10.21 -5.21 0.95
C MET A 63 -9.95 -3.71 1.13
N LEU A 64 -10.41 -3.15 2.24
CA LEU A 64 -10.19 -1.74 2.55
C LEU A 64 -8.71 -1.45 2.80
N PHE A 65 -7.98 -2.37 3.44
CA PHE A 65 -6.55 -2.27 3.65
C PHE A 65 -5.79 -2.20 2.32
N ASN A 66 -6.10 -3.07 1.37
CA ASN A 66 -5.49 -3.07 0.03
C ASN A 66 -5.73 -1.73 -0.69
N LEU A 67 -6.98 -1.27 -0.70
CA LEU A 67 -7.33 0.04 -1.28
C LEU A 67 -6.58 1.20 -0.61
N ILE A 68 -6.60 1.28 0.72
CA ILE A 68 -5.98 2.39 1.46
C ILE A 68 -4.46 2.37 1.33
N SER A 69 -3.86 1.18 1.33
CA SER A 69 -2.41 1.00 1.30
C SER A 69 -1.78 1.59 0.05
N PHE A 70 -2.49 1.64 -1.08
CA PHE A 70 -1.98 2.22 -2.33
C PHE A 70 -2.28 3.72 -2.51
N ILE A 71 -3.09 4.34 -1.64
CA ILE A 71 -3.37 5.79 -1.67
C ILE A 71 -2.09 6.63 -1.61
N PRO A 72 -1.13 6.38 -0.70
CA PRO A 72 0.09 7.19 -0.63
C PRO A 72 0.92 7.16 -1.92
N LEU A 73 0.82 6.11 -2.74
CA LEU A 73 1.45 6.07 -4.06
C LEU A 73 0.86 7.15 -4.98
N GLY A 74 -0.46 7.21 -5.10
CA GLY A 74 -1.15 8.23 -5.89
C GLY A 74 -0.88 9.66 -5.40
N VAL A 75 -0.70 9.85 -4.08
CA VAL A 75 -0.42 11.16 -3.47
C VAL A 75 1.03 11.58 -3.67
N CYS A 76 1.99 10.70 -3.40
CA CYS A 76 3.42 11.04 -3.37
C CYS A 76 4.07 11.06 -4.75
N PHE A 77 3.64 10.18 -5.67
CA PHE A 77 4.31 10.01 -6.96
C PHE A 77 4.35 11.29 -7.81
N PRO A 78 3.25 12.08 -7.96
CA PRO A 78 3.28 13.37 -8.67
C PRO A 78 4.31 14.35 -8.11
N LEU A 79 4.56 14.33 -6.79
CA LEU A 79 5.49 15.21 -6.11
C LEU A 79 6.96 14.76 -6.29
N ILE A 80 7.21 13.51 -6.65
CA ILE A 80 8.56 12.99 -6.91
C ILE A 80 8.92 13.13 -8.39
N LYS A 81 7.99 12.78 -9.29
CA LYS A 81 8.18 12.84 -10.73
C LYS A 81 7.18 13.80 -11.35
N THR A 82 7.58 15.06 -11.39
CA THR A 82 6.84 16.16 -12.03
C THR A 82 6.52 15.80 -13.48
N ASN A 83 5.31 16.15 -13.94
CA ASN A 83 4.78 15.94 -15.29
C ASN A 83 4.50 14.46 -15.67
N SER A 84 4.40 13.54 -14.70
CA SER A 84 3.86 12.21 -14.98
C SER A 84 2.35 12.31 -15.22
N SER A 85 1.85 11.75 -16.32
CA SER A 85 0.40 11.68 -16.57
C SER A 85 -0.27 10.75 -15.56
N SER A 86 -1.55 11.00 -15.24
CA SER A 86 -2.32 10.14 -14.33
C SER A 86 -2.29 8.68 -14.76
N LEU A 87 -2.38 8.40 -16.08
CA LEU A 87 -2.29 7.03 -16.61
C LEU A 87 -0.95 6.35 -16.31
N LYS A 88 0.18 7.08 -16.38
CA LYS A 88 1.49 6.52 -16.01
C LYS A 88 1.57 6.19 -14.52
N ILE A 89 0.94 7.01 -13.68
CA ILE A 89 0.95 6.80 -12.22
C ILE A 89 0.07 5.61 -11.86
N VAL A 90 -1.14 5.54 -12.40
CA VAL A 90 -2.05 4.38 -12.22
C VAL A 90 -1.41 3.12 -12.76
N GLY A 91 -0.82 3.16 -13.97
CA GLY A 91 -0.09 2.03 -14.55
C GLY A 91 1.12 1.59 -13.70
N THR A 92 1.85 2.53 -13.09
CA THR A 92 2.93 2.17 -12.15
C THR A 92 2.38 1.46 -10.92
N GLY A 93 1.28 1.95 -10.36
CA GLY A 93 0.57 1.32 -9.25
C GLY A 93 0.10 -0.10 -9.57
N PHE A 94 -0.56 -0.25 -10.72
CA PHE A 94 -1.01 -1.54 -11.24
C PHE A 94 0.16 -2.52 -11.40
N LEU A 95 1.28 -2.10 -11.99
CA LEU A 95 2.45 -2.97 -12.18
C LEU A 95 3.10 -3.38 -10.85
N ILE A 96 3.15 -2.49 -9.86
CA ILE A 96 3.64 -2.82 -8.51
C ILE A 96 2.71 -3.82 -7.84
N SER A 97 1.39 -3.61 -7.91
CA SER A 97 0.43 -4.56 -7.35
C SER A 97 0.51 -5.91 -8.05
N LEU A 98 0.60 -5.94 -9.38
CA LEU A 98 0.77 -7.18 -10.15
C LEU A 98 2.07 -7.90 -9.77
N LEU A 99 3.16 -7.16 -9.52
CA LEU A 99 4.40 -7.73 -9.02
C LEU A 99 4.18 -8.41 -7.66
N PHE A 100 3.43 -7.80 -6.74
CA PHE A 100 3.12 -8.42 -5.45
C PHE A 100 2.31 -9.71 -5.61
N GLU A 101 1.27 -9.69 -6.43
CA GLU A 101 0.49 -10.88 -6.77
C GLU A 101 1.39 -12.01 -7.32
N CYS A 102 2.27 -11.69 -8.28
CA CYS A 102 3.22 -12.64 -8.84
C CYS A 102 4.20 -13.17 -7.79
N LEU A 103 4.70 -12.31 -6.89
CA LEU A 103 5.60 -12.73 -5.82
C LEU A 103 4.90 -13.65 -4.82
N GLN A 104 3.65 -13.36 -4.43
CA GLN A 104 2.86 -14.22 -3.55
C GLN A 104 2.68 -15.61 -4.17
N TYR A 105 2.38 -15.69 -5.48
CA TYR A 105 2.28 -16.94 -6.21
C TYR A 105 3.62 -17.69 -6.29
N ILE A 106 4.71 -17.00 -6.67
CA ILE A 106 6.05 -17.61 -6.87
C ILE A 106 6.60 -18.14 -5.55
N LEU A 107 6.49 -17.34 -4.49
CA LEU A 107 6.98 -17.66 -3.15
C LEU A 107 6.03 -18.57 -2.38
N ALA A 108 4.80 -18.77 -2.86
CA ALA A 108 3.76 -19.55 -2.19
C ALA A 108 3.60 -19.15 -0.71
N ILE A 109 3.46 -17.83 -0.51
CA ILE A 109 3.25 -17.16 0.79
C ILE A 109 1.81 -16.62 0.94
N GLY A 110 0.98 -16.76 -0.10
CA GLY A 110 -0.39 -16.27 -0.12
C GLY A 110 -1.13 -16.70 -1.39
N ILE A 111 -2.40 -16.30 -1.49
CA ILE A 111 -3.24 -16.50 -2.66
C ILE A 111 -3.14 -15.25 -3.53
N THR A 112 -3.03 -15.44 -4.85
CA THR A 112 -3.14 -14.33 -5.80
C THR A 112 -4.59 -14.01 -6.06
N ASP A 113 -5.00 -12.75 -5.96
CA ASP A 113 -6.39 -12.33 -6.12
C ASP A 113 -6.52 -11.09 -7.02
N ILE A 114 -7.35 -11.21 -8.07
CA ILE A 114 -7.67 -10.08 -8.96
C ILE A 114 -8.38 -8.93 -8.23
N THR A 115 -9.09 -9.24 -7.13
CA THR A 115 -9.72 -8.28 -6.23
C THR A 115 -8.68 -7.34 -5.63
N ASP A 116 -7.55 -7.90 -5.18
CA ASP A 116 -6.47 -7.13 -4.57
C ASP A 116 -5.78 -6.25 -5.62
N LEU A 117 -5.48 -6.81 -6.79
CA LEU A 117 -4.97 -6.03 -7.93
C LEU A 117 -5.90 -4.85 -8.29
N THR A 118 -7.21 -5.09 -8.28
CA THR A 118 -8.23 -4.08 -8.60
C THR A 118 -8.28 -2.99 -7.51
N LEU A 119 -8.37 -3.38 -6.24
CA LEU A 119 -8.49 -2.46 -5.12
C LEU A 119 -7.21 -1.62 -4.92
N ASN A 120 -6.04 -2.23 -5.06
CA ASN A 120 -4.75 -1.53 -5.04
C ASN A 120 -4.68 -0.48 -6.15
N THR A 121 -5.08 -0.84 -7.38
CA THR A 121 -5.12 0.10 -8.50
C THR A 121 -6.11 1.24 -8.26
N LEU A 122 -7.29 0.94 -7.72
CA LEU A 122 -8.28 1.95 -7.30
C LEU A 122 -7.73 2.86 -6.19
N GLY A 123 -6.97 2.31 -5.25
CA GLY A 123 -6.26 3.06 -4.22
C GLY A 123 -5.37 4.16 -4.79
N VAL A 124 -4.63 3.84 -5.87
CA VAL A 124 -3.81 4.84 -6.57
C VAL A 124 -4.66 5.94 -7.22
N CYS A 125 -5.80 5.57 -7.84
CA CYS A 125 -6.76 6.53 -8.38
C CYS A 125 -7.29 7.47 -7.28
N VAL A 126 -7.69 6.92 -6.14
CA VAL A 126 -8.13 7.70 -4.97
C VAL A 126 -7.01 8.62 -4.48
N GLY A 127 -5.77 8.13 -4.41
CA GLY A 127 -4.61 8.94 -4.06
C GLY A 127 -4.36 10.11 -5.02
N LEU A 128 -4.58 9.93 -6.32
CA LEU A 128 -4.49 11.01 -7.31
C LEU A 128 -5.59 12.06 -7.10
N LEU A 129 -6.81 11.64 -6.75
CA LEU A 129 -7.90 12.57 -6.41
C LEU A 129 -7.54 13.38 -5.16
N ILE A 130 -7.03 12.72 -4.11
CA ILE A 130 -6.55 13.38 -2.88
C ILE A 130 -5.43 14.38 -3.19
N TYR A 131 -4.47 14.01 -4.05
CA TYR A 131 -3.42 14.92 -4.50
C TYR A 131 -3.97 16.17 -5.18
N GLN A 132 -4.97 16.03 -6.05
CA GLN A 132 -5.61 17.17 -6.71
C GLN A 132 -6.32 18.08 -5.69
N ILE A 133 -7.00 17.50 -4.69
CA ILE A 133 -7.59 18.25 -3.59
C ILE A 133 -6.51 19.02 -2.83
N PHE A 134 -5.38 18.38 -2.52
CA PHE A 134 -4.29 19.02 -1.79
C PHE A 134 -3.68 20.18 -2.57
N ILE A 135 -3.51 20.06 -3.89
CA ILE A 135 -3.07 21.18 -4.74
C ILE A 135 -4.04 22.36 -4.63
N ARG A 136 -5.36 22.10 -4.67
CA ARG A 136 -6.37 23.16 -4.62
C ARG A 136 -6.40 23.85 -3.25
N VAL A 137 -6.32 23.08 -2.17
CA VAL A 137 -6.42 23.58 -0.79
C VAL A 137 -5.12 24.22 -0.32
N PHE A 138 -3.99 23.52 -0.45
CA PHE A 138 -2.71 23.93 0.13
C PHE A 138 -1.79 24.65 -0.87
N LYS A 139 -2.10 24.61 -2.18
CA LYS A 139 -1.38 25.35 -3.23
C LYS A 139 0.14 25.09 -3.16
N SER A 140 0.96 26.13 -2.99
CA SER A 140 2.41 26.03 -2.88
C SER A 140 2.88 25.19 -1.67
N GLN A 141 2.05 25.06 -0.64
CA GLN A 141 2.35 24.28 0.58
C GLN A 141 1.98 22.80 0.46
N THR A 142 1.45 22.34 -0.68
CA THR A 142 1.04 20.93 -0.90
C THR A 142 2.11 19.94 -0.44
N ARG A 143 3.36 20.16 -0.87
CA ARG A 143 4.47 19.26 -0.53
C ARG A 143 4.77 19.24 0.98
N LYS A 144 4.67 20.40 1.65
CA LYS A 144 4.86 20.50 3.11
C LYS A 144 3.88 19.58 3.83
N TRP A 145 2.60 19.70 3.50
CA TRP A 145 1.53 18.96 4.16
C TRP A 145 1.56 17.47 3.84
N VAL A 146 1.85 17.08 2.59
CA VAL A 146 2.06 15.66 2.25
C VAL A 146 3.23 15.08 3.06
N ASN A 147 4.35 15.80 3.17
CA ASN A 147 5.49 15.30 3.93
C ASN A 147 5.19 15.23 5.44
N ILE A 148 4.49 16.21 6.02
CA ILE A 148 4.07 16.18 7.43
C ILE A 148 3.15 14.98 7.70
N LEU A 149 2.07 14.86 6.93
CA LEU A 149 1.11 13.76 7.10
C LEU A 149 1.77 12.40 6.87
N GLY A 150 2.62 12.29 5.85
CA GLY A 150 3.37 11.06 5.56
C GLY A 150 4.33 10.68 6.69
N MET A 151 5.07 11.62 7.28
CA MET A 151 5.93 11.29 8.43
C MET A 151 5.12 10.92 9.68
N LEU A 152 3.99 11.59 9.93
CA LEU A 152 3.09 11.24 11.03
C LEU A 152 2.52 9.83 10.85
N SER A 153 2.06 9.48 9.65
CA SER A 153 1.54 8.15 9.36
C SER A 153 2.62 7.07 9.48
N LEU A 154 3.85 7.34 9.00
CA LEU A 154 4.97 6.41 9.13
C LEU A 154 5.42 6.25 10.58
N GLY A 155 5.46 7.34 11.35
CA GLY A 155 5.78 7.30 12.78
C GLY A 155 4.74 6.50 13.56
N PHE A 156 3.45 6.70 13.26
CA PHE A 156 2.38 5.90 13.85
C PHE A 156 2.49 4.42 13.49
N ALA A 157 2.69 4.10 12.21
CA ALA A 157 2.89 2.72 11.77
C ALA A 157 4.08 2.05 12.48
N TYR A 158 5.20 2.76 12.64
CA TYR A 158 6.36 2.27 13.38
C TYR A 158 6.03 1.98 14.86
N LEU A 159 5.31 2.88 15.53
CA LEU A 159 4.89 2.67 16.93
C LEU A 159 3.98 1.46 17.08
N VAL A 160 3.05 1.25 16.14
CA VAL A 160 2.16 0.07 16.12
C VAL A 160 2.99 -1.21 15.94
N LEU A 161 3.89 -1.24 14.95
CA LEU A 161 4.75 -2.40 14.71
C LEU A 161 5.67 -2.71 15.89
N LEU A 162 6.22 -1.68 16.53
CA LEU A 162 7.02 -1.84 17.74
C LEU A 162 6.19 -2.44 18.89
N LEU A 163 4.95 -1.96 19.06
CA LEU A 163 4.05 -2.48 20.07
C LEU A 163 3.71 -3.95 19.82
N LEU A 164 3.36 -4.32 18.58
CA LEU A 164 3.08 -5.70 18.17
C LEU A 164 4.27 -6.62 18.48
N HIS A 165 5.47 -6.20 18.07
CA HIS A 165 6.69 -6.94 18.36
C HIS A 165 6.93 -7.13 19.87
N LEU A 166 6.69 -6.10 20.69
CA LEU A 166 6.86 -6.17 22.15
C LEU A 166 5.86 -7.10 22.84
N ILE A 167 4.65 -7.28 22.27
CA ILE A 167 3.63 -8.19 22.79
C ILE A 167 3.74 -9.60 22.18
N GLY A 168 4.71 -9.84 21.30
CA GLY A 168 4.93 -11.13 20.65
C GLY A 168 3.88 -11.50 19.61
N VAL A 169 3.29 -10.49 18.95
CA VAL A 169 2.34 -10.62 17.84
C VAL A 169 2.98 -10.05 16.58
#